data_AF-A0A097BVE2-F1
#
_entry.id   AF-A0A097BVE2-F1
#
_cell.length_a   1.000
_cell.length_b   1.000
_cell.length_c   1.000
_cell.angle_alpha   90.00
_cell.angle_beta   90.00
_cell.angle_gamma   90.00
#
_symmetry.space_group_name_H-M   'P 1'
#
loop_
_entity.id
_entity.type
_entity.pdbx_description
1 polymer ?
#
loop_
_entity_poly.entity_id
_entity_poly.type
_entity_poly.pdbx_seq_one_letter_code
_entity_poly.pdbx_strand_id
1 'polypeptide(L)'
;RTPPSWLKISAQDVEDNICKFAKKGLTPSQIGVILRDSHGIAQVKSVTGSKILRILKANGLAPAIPEDLYHLIKKAVAIRKHLERNRK
;
A
#
# COMPACT_ATOMS: atom_id res chain seq x y z
N ARG A 1 -7.31 3.34 -19.97
CA ARG A 1 -6.52 3.44 -18.70
C ARG A 1 -5.76 4.76 -18.68
N THR A 2 -6.44 5.86 -18.95
CA THR A 2 -5.84 7.19 -19.12
C THR A 2 -6.25 8.00 -17.90
N PRO A 3 -5.36 8.79 -17.30
CA PRO A 3 -5.73 9.59 -16.15
C PRO A 3 -6.81 10.60 -16.56
N PRO A 4 -7.76 10.94 -15.66
CA PRO A 4 -8.78 11.92 -15.96
C PRO A 4 -8.16 13.27 -16.29
N SER A 5 -8.77 14.02 -17.22
CA SER A 5 -8.26 15.34 -17.66
C SER A 5 -8.22 16.39 -16.54
N TRP A 6 -9.02 16.23 -15.49
CA TRP A 6 -9.03 17.10 -14.31
C TRP A 6 -7.91 16.79 -13.30
N LEU A 7 -7.26 15.62 -13.40
CA LEU A 7 -6.18 15.25 -12.50
C LEU A 7 -4.87 15.91 -12.95
N LYS A 8 -4.50 17.02 -12.30
CA LYS A 8 -3.28 17.80 -12.62
C LYS A 8 -2.01 17.32 -11.92
N ILE A 9 -2.10 16.24 -11.15
CA ILE A 9 -0.96 15.66 -10.44
C ILE A 9 -0.05 14.92 -11.43
N SER A 10 1.26 15.19 -11.36
CA SER A 10 2.24 14.50 -12.21
C SER A 10 2.52 13.08 -11.70
N ALA A 11 3.02 12.21 -12.57
CA ALA A 11 3.43 10.87 -12.18
C ALA A 11 4.52 10.89 -11.08
N GLN A 12 5.45 11.85 -11.17
CA GLN A 12 6.52 12.01 -10.19
C GLN A 12 5.97 12.33 -8.79
N ASP A 13 5.01 13.26 -8.70
CA ASP A 13 4.38 13.61 -7.43
C ASP A 13 3.68 12.41 -6.78
N VAL A 14 3.08 11.52 -7.59
CA VAL A 14 2.46 10.29 -7.09
C VAL A 14 3.51 9.33 -6.53
N GLU A 15 4.63 9.14 -7.23
CA GLU A 15 5.73 8.28 -6.77
C GLU A 15 6.36 8.80 -5.48
N ASP A 16 6.56 10.10 -5.37
CA ASP A 16 7.10 10.75 -4.17
C ASP A 16 6.15 10.58 -2.97
N ASN A 17 4.85 10.75 -3.19
CA ASN A 17 3.83 10.51 -2.16
C ASN A 17 3.81 9.04 -1.72
N ILE A 18 3.89 8.10 -2.66
CA ILE A 18 3.96 6.65 -2.36
C ILE A 18 5.19 6.36 -1.48
N CYS A 19 6.36 6.87 -1.86
CA CYS A 19 7.60 6.67 -1.10
C CYS A 19 7.52 7.31 0.29
N LYS A 20 6.92 8.51 0.39
CA LYS A 20 6.69 9.20 1.68
C LYS A 20 5.78 8.39 2.60
N PHE A 21 4.69 7.85 2.09
CA PHE A 21 3.77 7.03 2.90
C PHE A 21 4.37 5.67 3.29
N ALA A 22 5.15 5.06 2.40
CA ALA A 22 5.88 3.83 2.73
C ALA A 22 6.93 4.05 3.82
N LYS A 23 7.67 5.17 3.79
CA LYS A 23 8.61 5.57 4.85
C LYS A 23 7.93 5.84 6.20
N LYS A 24 6.64 6.22 6.19
CA LYS A 24 5.82 6.32 7.41
C LYS A 24 5.34 4.96 7.95
N GLY A 25 5.66 3.86 7.27
CA GLY A 25 5.28 2.50 7.67
C GLY A 25 3.88 2.08 7.22
N LEU A 26 3.26 2.80 6.28
CA LEU A 26 1.96 2.42 5.72
C LEU A 26 2.11 1.27 4.72
N THR A 27 1.14 0.37 4.72
CA THR A 27 1.14 -0.78 3.81
C THR A 27 0.73 -0.37 2.39
N PRO A 28 1.16 -1.10 1.35
CA PRO A 28 0.78 -0.80 -0.03
C PRO A 28 -0.73 -0.62 -0.24
N SER A 29 -1.54 -1.44 0.43
CA SER A 29 -3.01 -1.34 0.39
C SER A 29 -3.52 -0.06 1.04
N GLN A 30 -3.00 0.32 2.21
CA GLN A 30 -3.35 1.59 2.89
C GLN A 30 -2.95 2.81 2.05
N ILE A 31 -1.77 2.78 1.44
CA ILE A 31 -1.29 3.84 0.54
C ILE A 31 -2.27 4.03 -0.62
N GLY A 32 -2.71 2.94 -1.25
CA GLY A 32 -3.70 3.00 -2.33
C GLY A 32 -5.02 3.63 -1.90
N VAL A 33 -5.50 3.32 -0.70
CA VAL A 33 -6.72 3.91 -0.12
C VAL A 33 -6.55 5.42 0.11
N ILE A 34 -5.43 5.86 0.69
CA ILE A 34 -5.16 7.28 0.95
C ILE A 34 -5.03 8.08 -0.36
N LEU A 35 -4.38 7.51 -1.38
CA LEU A 35 -4.25 8.16 -2.68
C LEU A 35 -5.62 8.32 -3.36
N ARG A 36 -6.50 7.33 -3.21
CA ARG A 36 -7.86 7.41 -3.76
C ARG A 36 -8.72 8.41 -3.00
N ASP A 37 -8.76 8.31 -1.67
CA ASP A 37 -9.76 9.00 -0.85
C ASP A 37 -9.32 10.43 -0.47
N SER A 38 -8.02 10.67 -0.30
CA SER A 38 -7.50 12.01 0.07
C SER A 38 -6.91 12.79 -1.11
N HIS A 39 -6.39 12.10 -2.14
CA HIS A 39 -5.73 12.75 -3.28
C HIS A 39 -6.53 12.63 -4.59
N GLY A 40 -7.67 11.91 -4.59
CA GLY A 40 -8.52 11.75 -5.76
C GLY A 40 -7.92 10.86 -6.87
N ILE A 41 -6.86 10.11 -6.59
CA ILE A 41 -6.18 9.25 -7.56
C ILE A 41 -6.85 7.87 -7.54
N ALA A 42 -7.82 7.66 -8.43
CA ALA A 42 -8.59 6.42 -8.48
C ALA A 42 -7.73 5.16 -8.72
N GLN A 43 -6.75 5.25 -9.62
CA GLN A 43 -5.87 4.14 -10.00
C GLN A 43 -4.45 4.65 -10.25
N VAL A 44 -3.51 4.30 -9.36
CA VAL A 44 -2.09 4.67 -9.48
C VAL A 44 -1.49 4.23 -10.82
N LYS A 45 -1.88 3.05 -11.32
CA LYS A 45 -1.40 2.51 -12.60
C LYS A 45 -1.78 3.40 -13.79
N SER A 46 -2.91 4.10 -13.73
CA SER A 46 -3.34 4.98 -14.82
C SER A 46 -2.47 6.24 -14.90
N VAL A 47 -1.86 6.67 -13.80
CA VAL A 47 -1.04 7.90 -13.74
C VAL A 47 0.44 7.58 -13.96
N THR A 48 0.97 6.58 -13.24
CA THR A 48 2.41 6.24 -13.21
C THR A 48 2.79 5.10 -14.16
N GLY A 49 1.83 4.39 -14.74
CA GLY A 49 2.07 3.18 -15.54
C GLY A 49 2.42 1.92 -14.74
N SER A 50 2.82 2.07 -13.47
CA SER A 50 3.22 0.98 -12.58
C SER A 50 2.27 0.78 -11.40
N LYS A 51 2.30 -0.42 -10.79
CA LYS A 51 1.57 -0.69 -9.53
C LYS A 51 2.41 -0.23 -8.34
N ILE A 52 1.76 0.14 -7.24
CA ILE A 52 2.40 0.58 -5.98
C ILE A 52 3.55 -0.34 -5.56
N LEU A 53 3.33 -1.65 -5.54
CA LEU A 53 4.35 -2.62 -5.12
C LEU A 53 5.61 -2.60 -6.01
N ARG A 54 5.47 -2.34 -7.32
CA ARG A 54 6.61 -2.20 -8.24
C ARG A 54 7.39 -0.92 -7.98
N ILE A 55 6.69 0.19 -7.73
CA ILE A 55 7.29 1.49 -7.40
C ILE A 55 8.09 1.36 -6.09
N LEU A 56 7.53 0.70 -5.07
CA LEU A 56 8.22 0.44 -3.81
C LEU A 56 9.44 -0.47 -3.99
N LYS A 57 9.36 -1.49 -4.87
CA LYS A 57 10.50 -2.37 -5.16
C LYS A 57 11.63 -1.64 -5.88
N ALA A 58 11.30 -0.78 -6.84
CA ALA A 58 12.30 0.04 -7.54
C ALA A 58 13.04 1.01 -6.60
N ASN A 59 12.35 1.51 -5.58
CA ASN A 59 12.90 2.41 -4.57
C ASN A 59 13.53 1.71 -3.35
N GLY A 60 13.62 0.38 -3.34
CA GLY A 60 14.18 -0.38 -2.21
C GLY A 60 13.34 -0.34 -0.92
N LEU A 61 12.07 0.07 -1.01
CA LEU A 61 11.11 0.18 0.10
C LEU A 61 10.12 -0.99 0.17
N ALA A 62 10.34 -2.03 -0.64
CA ALA A 62 9.46 -3.20 -0.65
C ALA A 62 9.67 -4.06 0.61
N PRO A 63 8.60 -4.51 1.26
CA PRO A 63 8.71 -5.42 2.39
C PRO A 63 9.25 -6.79 1.93
N ALA A 64 10.03 -7.43 2.79
CA ALA A 64 10.60 -8.76 2.52
C ALA A 64 9.51 -9.85 2.42
N ILE A 65 8.43 -9.70 3.19
CA ILE A 65 7.28 -10.59 3.18
C ILE A 65 6.11 -9.87 2.51
N PRO A 66 5.37 -10.53 1.58
CA PRO A 66 4.14 -9.98 1.02
C PRO A 66 3.13 -9.58 2.09
N GLU A 67 2.45 -8.44 1.88
CA GLU A 67 1.49 -7.87 2.83
C GLU A 67 0.41 -8.87 3.26
N ASP A 68 -0.14 -9.62 2.32
CA ASP A 68 -1.21 -10.58 2.59
C ASP A 68 -0.74 -11.72 3.51
N LEU A 69 0.45 -12.27 3.23
CA LEU A 69 1.04 -13.32 4.05
C LEU A 69 1.37 -12.79 5.45
N TYR A 70 1.92 -11.59 5.55
CA TYR A 70 2.20 -10.96 6.84
C TYR A 70 0.92 -10.81 7.68
N HIS A 71 -0.19 -10.37 7.08
CA HIS A 71 -1.46 -10.23 7.81
C HIS A 71 -2.12 -11.56 8.17
N LEU A 72 -1.99 -12.59 7.34
CA LEU A 72 -2.43 -13.95 7.69
C LEU A 72 -1.66 -14.48 8.90
N ILE A 73 -0.33 -14.34 8.91
CA ILE A 73 0.51 -14.73 10.04
C ILE A 73 0.13 -13.94 11.29
N LYS A 74 -0.01 -12.61 11.18
CA LYS A 74 -0.43 -11.74 12.29
C LYS A 74 -1.76 -12.18 12.90
N LYS A 75 -2.75 -12.52 12.06
CA LYS A 75 -4.05 -13.03 12.50
C LYS A 75 -3.92 -14.39 13.19
N ALA A 76 -3.17 -15.32 12.62
CA ALA A 76 -2.94 -16.64 13.20
C ALA A 76 -2.27 -16.55 14.58
N VAL A 77 -1.27 -15.67 14.74
CA VAL A 77 -0.61 -15.42 16.04
C VAL A 77 -1.60 -14.85 17.07
N ALA A 78 -2.46 -13.91 16.67
CA ALA A 78 -3.47 -13.34 17.54
C ALA A 78 -4.49 -14.40 18.01
N ILE A 79 -4.96 -15.25 17.09
CA ILE A 79 -5.87 -16.36 17.39
C ILE A 79 -5.20 -17.35 18.35
N ARG A 80 -3.95 -17.76 18.07
CA ARG A 80 -3.21 -18.69 18.95
C ARG A 80 -3.08 -18.14 20.37
N LYS A 81 -2.66 -16.88 20.49
CA LYS A 81 -2.56 -16.19 21.79
C LYS A 81 -3.90 -16.10 22.51
N HIS A 82 -4.99 -15.91 21.78
CA HIS A 82 -6.34 -15.91 22.36
C HIS A 82 -6.73 -17.29 22.88
N LEU A 83 -6.52 -18.36 22.09
CA LEU A 83 -6.83 -19.74 22.46
C LEU A 83 -5.96 -20.25 23.61
N GLU A 84 -4.69 -19.84 23.68
CA GLU A 84 -3.80 -20.16 24.82
C GLU A 84 -4.35 -19.61 26.15
N ARG A 85 -4.98 -18.43 26.11
CA ARG A 85 -5.55 -17.77 27.30
C ARG A 85 -6.98 -18.22 27.60
N ASN A 86 -7.76 -18.54 26.58
CA ASN A 86 -9.18 -18.91 26.68
C ASN A 86 -9.33 -20.36 26.20
N ARG A 87 -9.00 -21.32 27.08
CA ARG A 87 -9.04 -22.77 26.80
C ARG A 87 -10.43 -23.40 27.02
N LYS A 88 -11.44 -22.57 27.28
CA LYS A 88 -12.84 -22.98 27.44
C LYS A 88 -13.61 -22.64 26.18
#